data_AF-A0A2I3HCA6-F1
#
_entry.id   AF-A0A2I3HCA6-F1
#
_cell.length_a   1.000
_cell.length_b   1.000
_cell.length_c   1.000
_cell.angle_alpha   90.00
_cell.angle_beta   90.00
_cell.angle_gamma   90.00
#
_symmetry.space_group_name_H-M   'P 1'
#
loop_
_entity.id
_entity.type
_entity.pdbx_description
1 polymer ?
#
loop_
_entity_poly.entity_id
_entity_poly.type
_entity_poly.pdbx_seq_one_letter_code
_entity_poly.pdbx_strand_id
1 'polypeptide(L)'
;MRLLTLGLLGGSEATPMVPKWPEPVFGRLASPGFPGEYANDQERRWTLTAPPGYRVRLYFTHFDLELSHFCEYDFVKLSSGAKVLATLCGQESTDTERAPGNDTFYSLSSSLDITFRSDYSNEKPFTGFEAFYAAEDIDECQVAPGEAPTCDHHCHNHLGGFYCSCRAGYVLHRNKRTCSEQSL
;
A
#
# COMPACT_ATOMS: atom_id res chain seq x y z
N MET A 1 -13.34 -63.83 -28.93
CA MET A 1 -11.93 -63.99 -28.53
C MET A 1 -11.28 -62.62 -28.56
N ARG A 2 -10.91 -62.13 -27.36
CA ARG A 2 -10.07 -60.96 -27.01
C ARG A 2 -10.34 -59.57 -27.62
N LEU A 3 -10.90 -58.72 -26.74
CA LEU A 3 -10.80 -57.26 -26.64
C LEU A 3 -9.34 -56.77 -26.69
N LEU A 4 -9.08 -55.68 -27.41
CA LEU A 4 -7.94 -54.79 -27.18
C LEU A 4 -8.42 -53.34 -27.31
N THR A 5 -8.67 -52.70 -26.16
CA THR A 5 -8.86 -51.26 -26.02
C THR A 5 -7.51 -50.57 -26.08
N LEU A 6 -7.25 -49.76 -27.10
CA LEU A 6 -6.13 -48.81 -27.09
C LEU A 6 -6.51 -47.64 -26.18
N GLY A 7 -5.95 -47.60 -24.97
CA GLY A 7 -5.96 -46.39 -24.14
C GLY A 7 -5.06 -45.34 -24.78
N LEU A 8 -5.62 -44.18 -25.13
CA LEU A 8 -4.80 -43.00 -25.38
C LEU A 8 -4.30 -42.49 -24.02
N LEU A 9 -2.97 -42.51 -23.88
CA LEU A 9 -2.24 -41.88 -22.80
C LEU A 9 -2.58 -40.38 -22.76
N GLY A 10 -3.18 -39.94 -21.66
CA GLY A 10 -3.30 -38.52 -21.34
C GLY A 10 -1.89 -37.94 -21.21
N GLY A 11 -1.51 -37.12 -22.18
CA GLY A 11 -0.33 -36.26 -22.07
C GLY A 11 -0.60 -35.24 -20.96
N SER A 12 0.15 -35.35 -19.87
CA SER A 12 0.24 -34.25 -18.91
C SER A 12 1.06 -33.15 -19.60
N GLU A 13 0.37 -32.14 -20.14
CA GLU A 13 1.02 -30.89 -20.52
C GLU A 13 1.58 -30.28 -19.23
N ALA A 14 2.88 -30.44 -19.01
CA ALA A 14 3.62 -29.66 -18.05
C ALA A 14 3.58 -28.21 -18.52
N THR A 15 2.65 -27.42 -17.97
CA THR A 15 2.68 -25.97 -18.13
C THR A 15 3.99 -25.47 -17.55
N PRO A 16 4.81 -24.73 -18.31
CA PRO A 16 6.04 -24.16 -17.78
C PRO A 16 5.67 -23.25 -16.62
N MET A 17 6.27 -23.50 -15.44
CA MET A 17 6.15 -22.65 -14.26
C MET A 17 6.84 -21.31 -14.56
N VAL A 18 6.16 -20.44 -15.29
CA VAL A 18 6.49 -19.02 -15.29
C VAL A 18 6.36 -18.56 -13.83
N PRO A 19 7.36 -17.87 -13.25
CA PRO A 19 7.19 -17.24 -11.95
C PRO A 19 5.92 -16.39 -12.02
N LYS A 20 4.89 -16.76 -11.26
CA LYS A 20 3.67 -15.95 -11.16
C LYS A 20 4.06 -14.67 -10.43
N TRP A 21 4.40 -13.63 -11.18
CA TRP A 21 4.52 -12.28 -10.65
C TRP A 21 3.17 -11.87 -10.06
N PRO A 22 3.14 -11.24 -8.88
CA PRO A 22 1.90 -10.74 -8.32
C PRO A 22 1.24 -9.76 -9.29
N GLU A 23 -0.08 -9.85 -9.44
CA GLU A 23 -0.80 -8.90 -10.27
C GLU A 23 -0.60 -7.47 -9.74
N PRO A 24 -0.43 -6.49 -10.64
CA PRO A 24 -0.19 -5.11 -10.23
C PRO A 24 -1.41 -4.56 -9.47
N VAL A 25 -1.21 -4.09 -8.25
CA VAL A 25 -2.25 -3.48 -7.41
C VAL A 25 -2.20 -1.97 -7.59
N PHE A 26 -3.22 -1.42 -8.24
CA PHE A 26 -3.41 0.03 -8.37
C PHE A 26 -4.88 0.33 -8.64
N GLY A 27 -5.29 1.57 -8.43
CA GLY A 27 -6.66 1.96 -8.71
C GLY A 27 -6.97 3.40 -8.40
N ARG A 28 -8.27 3.70 -8.49
CA ARG A 28 -8.86 5.02 -8.29
C ARG A 28 -9.98 4.92 -7.26
N LEU A 29 -10.04 5.90 -6.38
CA LEU A 29 -11.11 6.12 -5.42
C LEU A 29 -11.71 7.51 -5.64
N ALA A 30 -12.99 7.67 -5.36
CA ALA A 30 -13.63 8.98 -5.38
C ALA A 30 -14.79 9.02 -4.39
N SER A 31 -15.15 10.22 -3.95
CA SER A 31 -16.40 10.45 -3.21
C SER A 31 -17.62 10.04 -4.06
N PRO A 32 -18.73 9.60 -3.42
CA PRO A 32 -19.97 9.35 -4.14
C PRO A 32 -20.43 10.60 -4.89
N GLY A 33 -20.74 10.47 -6.18
CA GLY A 33 -21.23 11.59 -7.00
C GLY A 33 -20.15 12.40 -7.71
N PHE A 34 -18.86 12.18 -7.42
CA PHE A 34 -17.75 12.87 -8.07
C PHE A 34 -17.84 12.78 -9.61
N PRO A 35 -17.65 13.89 -10.38
CA PRO A 35 -17.16 15.21 -9.94
C PRO A 35 -18.23 16.19 -9.44
N GLY A 36 -19.48 15.73 -9.28
CA GLY A 36 -20.54 16.53 -8.65
C GLY A 36 -20.44 16.56 -7.13
N GLU A 37 -21.41 17.23 -6.52
CA GLU A 37 -21.51 17.35 -5.06
C GLU A 37 -21.73 15.99 -4.40
N TYR A 38 -21.08 15.77 -3.25
CA TYR A 38 -21.40 14.62 -2.42
C TYR A 38 -22.64 14.91 -1.57
N ALA A 39 -23.46 13.89 -1.34
CA ALA A 39 -24.63 14.00 -0.48
C ALA A 39 -24.25 13.97 1.00
N ASN A 40 -25.15 14.46 1.86
CA ASN A 40 -25.06 14.33 3.31
C ASN A 40 -25.25 12.86 3.75
N ASP A 41 -24.92 12.58 5.02
CA ASP A 41 -25.08 11.31 5.73
C ASP A 41 -24.45 10.10 5.01
N GLN A 42 -23.34 10.32 4.30
CA GLN A 42 -22.61 9.26 3.62
C GLN A 42 -21.51 8.70 4.50
N GLU A 43 -21.37 7.37 4.47
CA GLU A 43 -20.16 6.70 4.93
C GLU A 43 -19.69 5.74 3.83
N ARG A 44 -18.40 5.79 3.49
CA ARG A 44 -17.75 4.85 2.57
C ARG A 44 -16.44 4.39 3.16
N ARG A 45 -16.15 3.09 3.00
CA ARG A 45 -14.94 2.45 3.52
C ARG A 45 -14.30 1.61 2.43
N TRP A 46 -12.98 1.71 2.33
CA TRP A 46 -12.17 0.91 1.45
C TRP A 46 -10.97 0.36 2.22
N THR A 47 -10.65 -0.90 1.99
CA THR A 47 -9.40 -1.53 2.45
C THR A 47 -8.59 -1.88 1.23
N LEU A 48 -7.42 -1.25 1.10
CA LEU A 48 -6.47 -1.50 0.03
C LEU A 48 -5.37 -2.39 0.56
N THR A 49 -5.10 -3.51 -0.12
CA THR A 49 -4.10 -4.49 0.29
C THR A 49 -3.08 -4.71 -0.81
N ALA A 50 -1.82 -4.43 -0.52
CA ALA A 50 -0.67 -4.74 -1.35
C ALA A 50 -0.15 -6.17 -1.06
N PRO A 51 0.62 -6.78 -1.97
CA PRO A 51 1.31 -8.04 -1.69
C PRO A 51 2.31 -7.92 -0.52
N PRO A 52 2.72 -9.04 0.11
CA PRO A 52 3.82 -9.01 1.08
C PRO A 52 5.10 -8.41 0.48
N GLY A 53 5.80 -7.57 1.26
CA GLY A 53 6.98 -6.82 0.79
C GLY A 53 6.64 -5.52 0.06
N TYR A 54 5.36 -5.20 -0.12
CA TYR A 54 4.90 -3.95 -0.74
C TYR A 54 4.11 -3.10 0.26
N ARG A 55 4.07 -1.79 -0.01
CA ARG A 55 3.20 -0.81 0.66
C ARG A 55 2.28 -0.14 -0.35
N VAL A 56 1.18 0.43 0.14
CA VAL A 56 0.25 1.23 -0.65
C VAL A 56 0.70 2.69 -0.62
N ARG A 57 0.96 3.27 -1.78
CA ARG A 57 1.11 4.70 -1.99
C ARG A 57 -0.21 5.28 -2.47
N LEU A 58 -0.69 6.36 -1.86
CA LEU A 58 -1.93 7.05 -2.20
C LEU A 58 -1.69 8.57 -2.29
N TYR A 59 -2.32 9.21 -3.27
CA TYR A 59 -2.32 10.66 -3.43
C TYR A 59 -3.67 11.13 -3.99
N PHE A 60 -3.98 12.41 -3.79
CA PHE A 60 -5.22 13.03 -4.24
C PHE A 60 -4.97 13.87 -5.48
N THR A 61 -5.86 13.77 -6.47
CA THR A 61 -5.89 14.65 -7.65
C THR A 61 -6.91 15.75 -7.49
N HIS A 62 -7.92 15.54 -6.64
CA HIS A 62 -8.93 16.53 -6.27
C HIS A 62 -9.33 16.36 -4.80
N PHE A 63 -9.52 17.45 -4.09
CA PHE A 63 -9.97 17.44 -2.71
C PHE A 63 -10.68 18.74 -2.33
N ASP A 64 -11.95 18.61 -1.97
CA ASP A 64 -12.86 19.70 -1.66
C ASP A 64 -13.96 19.17 -0.73
N LEU A 65 -13.73 19.26 0.58
CA LEU A 65 -14.70 18.89 1.61
C LEU A 65 -15.02 20.08 2.50
N GLU A 66 -16.12 19.97 3.23
CA GLU A 66 -16.44 20.88 4.31
C GLU A 66 -15.28 20.99 5.31
N LEU A 67 -14.96 22.22 5.70
CA LEU A 67 -13.95 22.52 6.71
C LEU A 67 -14.62 22.59 8.08
N SER A 68 -14.10 21.85 9.05
CA SER A 68 -14.58 21.84 10.43
C SER A 68 -13.41 21.63 11.39
N HIS A 69 -13.52 22.09 12.63
CA HIS A 69 -12.44 22.00 13.60
C HIS A 69 -12.04 20.54 13.83
N PHE A 70 -10.75 20.22 13.65
CA PHE A 70 -10.22 18.85 13.67
C PHE A 70 -10.94 17.86 12.73
N CYS A 71 -11.60 18.35 11.68
CA CYS A 71 -12.36 17.56 10.71
C CYS A 71 -13.46 16.69 11.36
N GLU A 72 -14.22 17.27 12.30
CA GLU A 72 -15.26 16.56 13.04
C GLU A 72 -16.57 16.31 12.27
N TYR A 73 -16.87 17.14 11.26
CA TYR A 73 -18.02 16.98 10.37
C TYR A 73 -17.65 16.02 9.23
N ASP A 74 -17.18 16.57 8.12
CA ASP A 74 -16.81 15.83 6.93
C ASP A 74 -15.31 15.51 6.93
N PHE A 75 -14.97 14.27 6.56
CA PHE A 75 -13.57 13.88 6.50
C PHE A 75 -13.27 12.72 5.55
N VAL A 76 -12.02 12.67 5.13
CA VAL A 76 -11.35 11.45 4.65
C VAL A 76 -10.28 11.05 5.67
N LYS A 77 -10.44 9.89 6.28
CA LYS A 77 -9.49 9.33 7.25
C LYS A 77 -8.69 8.20 6.63
N LEU A 78 -7.36 8.29 6.75
CA LEU A 78 -6.40 7.29 6.30
C LEU A 78 -5.80 6.59 7.51
N SER A 79 -5.84 5.26 7.55
CA SER A 79 -5.30 4.45 8.65
C SER A 79 -4.50 3.28 8.11
N SER A 80 -3.46 2.86 8.82
CA SER A 80 -2.73 1.63 8.53
C SER A 80 -2.64 0.81 9.82
N GLY A 81 -3.46 -0.25 9.90
CA GLY A 81 -3.72 -0.96 11.14
C GLY A 81 -4.33 -0.04 12.20
N ALA A 82 -3.79 -0.04 13.41
CA ALA A 82 -4.28 0.80 14.51
C ALA A 82 -3.86 2.28 14.41
N LYS A 83 -2.92 2.63 13.51
CA LYS A 83 -2.39 3.99 13.42
C LYS A 83 -3.17 4.79 12.39
N VAL A 84 -3.74 5.91 12.84
CA VAL A 84 -4.29 6.95 11.95
C VAL A 84 -3.12 7.71 11.35
N LEU A 85 -3.05 7.76 10.02
CA LEU A 85 -2.02 8.47 9.27
C LEU A 85 -2.40 9.92 9.03
N ALA A 86 -3.68 10.16 8.71
CA ALA A 86 -4.24 11.48 8.53
C ALA A 86 -5.78 11.46 8.69
N THR A 87 -6.33 12.56 9.18
CA THR A 87 -7.74 12.93 9.02
C THR A 87 -7.74 14.20 8.20
N LEU A 88 -8.41 14.17 7.05
CA LEU A 88 -8.34 15.21 6.04
C LEU A 88 -9.70 15.86 5.81
N CYS A 89 -9.76 17.18 5.70
CA CYS A 89 -10.96 17.96 5.39
C CYS A 89 -10.58 19.33 4.82
N GLY A 90 -11.58 20.13 4.44
CA GLY A 90 -11.35 21.44 3.82
C GLY A 90 -10.78 21.35 2.39
N GLN A 91 -10.37 22.50 1.85
CA GLN A 91 -9.71 22.64 0.55
C GLN A 91 -8.20 22.88 0.71
N GLU A 92 -7.81 23.67 1.72
CA GLU A 92 -6.41 23.93 2.08
C GLU A 92 -6.19 23.69 3.59
N SER A 93 -4.96 23.38 3.97
CA SER A 93 -4.59 23.13 5.37
C SER A 93 -4.63 24.41 6.20
N THR A 94 -4.99 24.27 7.47
CA THR A 94 -5.01 25.34 8.47
C THR A 94 -4.08 24.99 9.64
N ASP A 95 -4.13 25.76 10.73
CA ASP A 95 -3.37 25.43 11.95
C ASP A 95 -3.88 24.17 12.66
N THR A 96 -5.15 23.79 12.46
CA THR A 96 -5.83 22.68 13.16
C THR A 96 -6.33 21.58 12.22
N GLU A 97 -6.51 21.87 10.93
CA GLU A 97 -6.98 20.95 9.91
C GLU A 97 -5.93 20.71 8.82
N ARG A 98 -6.04 19.55 8.16
CA ARG A 98 -5.15 19.19 7.05
C ARG A 98 -5.97 18.90 5.80
N ALA A 99 -5.69 19.61 4.72
CA ALA A 99 -6.01 19.16 3.37
C ALA A 99 -4.82 18.37 2.80
N PRO A 100 -5.03 17.42 1.86
CA PRO A 100 -3.92 16.61 1.34
C PRO A 100 -2.94 17.40 0.49
N GLY A 101 -3.38 18.45 -0.23
CA GLY A 101 -2.54 19.16 -1.19
C GLY A 101 -1.87 18.19 -2.17
N ASN A 102 -0.54 18.30 -2.28
CA ASN A 102 0.29 17.40 -3.08
C ASN A 102 0.99 16.31 -2.25
N ASP A 103 0.59 16.13 -0.99
CA ASP A 103 1.19 15.13 -0.12
C ASP A 103 0.92 13.73 -0.64
N THR A 104 1.93 12.86 -0.48
CA THR A 104 1.81 11.44 -0.76
C THR A 104 1.75 10.67 0.55
N PHE A 105 0.74 9.82 0.69
CA PHE A 105 0.52 8.99 1.86
C PHE A 105 0.98 7.56 1.60
N TYR A 106 1.66 6.97 2.57
CA TYR A 106 2.15 5.60 2.52
C TYR A 106 1.54 4.79 3.65
N SER A 107 1.07 3.58 3.37
CA SER A 107 0.78 2.62 4.42
C SER A 107 2.06 2.23 5.18
N LEU A 108 1.90 1.91 6.46
CA LEU A 108 3.02 1.45 7.31
C LEU A 108 3.28 -0.05 7.17
N SER A 109 2.29 -0.78 6.67
CA SER A 109 2.36 -2.19 6.32
C SER A 109 1.82 -2.37 4.89
N SER A 110 1.43 -3.59 4.52
CA SER A 110 0.81 -3.87 3.23
C SER A 110 -0.67 -3.47 3.14
N SER A 111 -1.24 -2.79 4.14
CA SER A 111 -2.67 -2.43 4.16
C SER A 111 -2.91 -0.95 4.48
N LEU A 112 -3.82 -0.33 3.74
CA LEU A 112 -4.32 1.03 3.93
C LEU A 112 -5.85 1.02 4.00
N ASP A 113 -6.40 1.51 5.10
CA ASP A 113 -7.83 1.70 5.31
C ASP A 113 -8.21 3.16 5.08
N ILE A 114 -9.22 3.39 4.26
CA ILE A 114 -9.73 4.72 3.90
C ILE A 114 -11.20 4.78 4.31
N THR A 115 -11.57 5.83 5.04
CA THR A 115 -12.96 6.14 5.39
C THR A 115 -13.31 7.53 4.93
N PHE A 116 -14.32 7.67 4.09
CA PHE A 116 -14.97 8.94 3.81
C PHE A 116 -16.26 9.01 4.62
N ARG A 117 -16.49 10.13 5.29
CA ARG A 117 -17.72 10.43 6.01
C ARG A 117 -18.17 11.85 5.71
N SER A 118 -19.47 12.02 5.50
CA SER A 118 -20.14 13.32 5.56
C SER A 118 -21.15 13.34 6.70
N ASP A 119 -21.36 14.50 7.30
CA ASP A 119 -22.37 14.73 8.33
C ASP A 119 -23.77 14.99 7.73
N TYR A 120 -24.71 15.52 8.52
CA TYR A 120 -26.11 15.71 8.11
C TYR A 120 -26.34 16.94 7.21
N SER A 121 -25.38 17.85 7.07
CA SER A 121 -25.58 19.12 6.35
C SER A 121 -24.31 19.67 5.72
N ASN A 122 -24.37 20.03 4.44
CA ASN A 122 -23.35 20.85 3.79
C ASN A 122 -23.86 22.28 3.58
N GLU A 123 -23.12 23.28 4.08
CA GLU A 123 -23.46 24.69 3.85
C GLU A 123 -23.19 25.17 2.40
N LYS A 124 -22.32 24.45 1.68
CA LYS A 124 -21.87 24.77 0.33
C LYS A 124 -21.85 23.51 -0.56
N PRO A 125 -21.85 23.67 -1.89
CA PRO A 125 -21.78 22.55 -2.83
C PRO A 125 -20.35 22.00 -2.94
N PHE A 126 -19.91 21.21 -1.95
CA PHE A 126 -18.57 20.61 -1.95
C PHE A 126 -18.50 19.40 -2.88
N THR A 127 -17.46 19.35 -3.71
CA THR A 127 -17.30 18.36 -4.81
C THR A 127 -16.62 17.05 -4.39
N GLY A 128 -16.13 16.98 -3.15
CA GLY A 128 -15.57 15.78 -2.55
C GLY A 128 -14.13 15.52 -2.98
N PHE A 129 -13.79 14.28 -3.33
CA PHE A 129 -12.39 13.93 -3.63
C PHE A 129 -12.25 12.93 -4.78
N GLU A 130 -11.08 12.97 -5.40
CA GLU A 130 -10.55 11.93 -6.27
C GLU A 130 -9.13 11.57 -5.80
N ALA A 131 -8.87 10.27 -5.66
CA ALA A 131 -7.59 9.75 -5.24
C ALA A 131 -7.15 8.57 -6.09
N PHE A 132 -5.84 8.40 -6.22
CA PHE A 132 -5.23 7.28 -6.90
C PHE A 132 -4.26 6.57 -5.96
N TYR A 133 -4.18 5.26 -6.11
CA TYR A 133 -3.27 4.45 -5.33
C TYR A 133 -2.54 3.42 -6.19
N ALA A 134 -1.37 3.02 -5.73
CA ALA A 134 -0.60 1.93 -6.30
C ALA A 134 0.21 1.22 -5.20
N ALA A 135 0.39 -0.08 -5.33
CA ALA A 135 1.38 -0.81 -4.56
C ALA A 135 2.78 -0.50 -5.10
N GLU A 136 3.72 -0.33 -4.19
CA GLU A 136 5.13 -0.16 -4.49
C GLU A 136 5.98 -1.02 -3.55
N ASP A 137 7.11 -1.47 -4.09
CA ASP A 137 8.08 -2.26 -3.36
C ASP A 137 8.65 -1.48 -2.17
N ILE A 138 8.81 -2.13 -1.03
CA ILE A 138 9.46 -1.52 0.13
C ILE A 138 10.96 -1.77 -0.03
N ASP A 139 11.76 -0.72 -0.16
CA ASP A 139 13.22 -0.87 -0.11
C ASP A 139 13.67 -1.05 1.35
N GLU A 140 13.78 -2.31 1.81
CA GLU A 140 14.22 -2.59 3.17
C GLU A 140 15.69 -2.27 3.43
N CYS A 141 16.45 -1.92 2.39
CA CYS A 141 17.82 -1.44 2.53
C CYS A 141 17.89 0.06 2.84
N GLN A 142 16.80 0.80 2.66
CA GLN A 142 16.69 2.20 3.10
C GLN A 142 16.24 2.26 4.55
N VAL A 143 17.15 2.65 5.44
CA VAL A 143 16.87 2.89 6.87
C VAL A 143 16.92 4.38 7.18
N ALA A 144 16.16 4.82 8.19
CA ALA A 144 16.19 6.22 8.60
C ALA A 144 17.56 6.60 9.18
N PRO A 145 17.98 7.87 9.07
CA PRO A 145 19.23 8.34 9.67
C PRO A 145 19.25 8.06 11.18
N GLY A 146 20.28 7.33 11.65
CA GLY A 146 20.45 6.97 13.05
C GLY A 146 19.88 5.60 13.45
N GLU A 147 19.20 4.89 12.54
CA GLU A 147 18.82 3.49 12.74
C GLU A 147 19.93 2.51 12.30
N ALA A 148 19.94 1.33 12.90
CA ALA A 148 20.90 0.28 12.54
C ALA A 148 20.61 -0.23 11.11
N PRO A 149 21.64 -0.49 10.28
CA PRO A 149 21.45 -1.08 8.97
C PRO A 149 20.72 -2.43 9.02
N THR A 150 19.90 -2.71 8.01
CA THR A 150 19.13 -3.95 7.92
C THR A 150 20.02 -5.20 7.83
N CYS A 151 21.17 -5.09 7.16
CA CYS A 151 22.16 -6.14 6.96
C CYS A 151 23.52 -5.76 7.55
N ASP A 152 24.30 -6.74 7.98
CA ASP A 152 25.63 -6.52 8.58
C ASP A 152 26.66 -6.02 7.56
N HIS A 153 26.69 -6.62 6.37
CA HIS A 153 27.62 -6.24 5.30
C HIS A 153 26.91 -5.58 4.10
N HIS A 154 26.29 -6.36 3.22
CA HIS A 154 25.63 -5.85 2.01
C HIS A 154 24.14 -6.17 2.07
N CYS A 155 23.30 -5.19 1.73
CA CYS A 155 21.86 -5.35 1.59
C CYS A 155 21.48 -5.26 0.10
N HIS A 156 20.61 -6.17 -0.34
CA HIS A 156 20.14 -6.25 -1.72
C HIS A 156 18.62 -6.24 -1.73
N ASN A 157 18.05 -5.11 -2.15
CA ASN A 157 16.61 -4.98 -2.36
C ASN A 157 16.17 -5.66 -3.67
N HIS A 158 14.98 -6.23 -3.68
CA HIS A 158 14.32 -6.74 -4.87
C HIS A 158 12.80 -6.69 -4.70
N LEU A 159 12.06 -6.83 -5.80
CA LEU A 159 10.61 -6.79 -5.77
C LEU A 159 10.00 -7.82 -4.81
N GLY A 160 9.41 -7.33 -3.71
CA GLY A 160 8.75 -8.12 -2.66
C GLY A 160 9.65 -8.54 -1.50
N GLY A 161 10.89 -8.04 -1.42
CA GLY A 161 11.73 -8.22 -0.25
C GLY A 161 13.22 -7.96 -0.45
N PHE A 162 14.03 -8.46 0.47
CA PHE A 162 15.48 -8.25 0.43
C PHE A 162 16.26 -9.48 0.88
N TYR A 163 17.56 -9.46 0.62
CA TYR A 163 18.50 -10.41 1.22
C TYR A 163 19.83 -9.75 1.55
N CYS A 164 20.56 -10.32 2.50
CA CYS A 164 21.88 -9.88 2.88
C CYS A 164 22.97 -10.74 2.23
N SER A 165 24.12 -10.16 1.93
CA SER A 165 25.33 -10.91 1.55
C SER A 165 26.56 -10.38 2.27
N CYS A 166 27.64 -11.16 2.27
CA CYS A 166 28.86 -10.87 3.01
C CYS A 166 30.02 -10.50 2.08
N ARG A 167 30.95 -9.67 2.58
CA ARG A 167 32.26 -9.44 1.97
C ARG A 167 33.04 -10.75 1.83
N ALA A 168 34.02 -10.77 0.91
CA ALA A 168 34.91 -11.91 0.72
C ALA A 168 35.63 -12.30 2.03
N GLY A 169 35.72 -13.60 2.31
CA GLY A 169 36.27 -14.14 3.56
C GLY A 169 35.26 -14.32 4.71
N TYR A 170 34.01 -13.91 4.52
CA TYR A 170 32.93 -14.06 5.50
C TYR A 170 31.83 -14.97 4.96
N VAL A 171 31.10 -15.61 5.87
CA VAL A 171 29.96 -16.48 5.58
C VAL A 171 28.71 -15.89 6.23
N LEU A 172 27.59 -15.90 5.48
CA LEU A 172 26.30 -15.45 5.98
C LEU A 172 25.79 -16.42 7.06
N HIS A 173 25.54 -15.88 8.25
CA HIS A 173 25.03 -16.64 9.38
C HIS A 173 23.59 -17.13 9.13
N ARG A 174 23.14 -18.13 9.90
CA ARG A 174 21.81 -18.74 9.78
C ARG A 174 20.65 -17.76 10.00
N ASN A 175 20.88 -16.65 10.71
CA ASN A 175 19.90 -15.57 10.87
C ASN A 175 19.68 -14.73 9.59
N LYS A 176 20.39 -15.04 8.49
CA LYS A 176 20.32 -14.38 7.18
C LYS A 176 20.69 -12.90 7.18
N ARG A 177 21.34 -12.40 8.24
CA ARG A 177 21.74 -10.99 8.38
C ARG A 177 23.19 -10.78 8.78
N THR A 178 23.69 -11.54 9.75
CA THR A 178 25.04 -11.39 10.30
C THR A 178 26.07 -12.10 9.44
N CYS A 179 27.27 -11.53 9.33
CA CYS A 179 28.39 -12.12 8.63
C CYS A 179 29.48 -12.51 9.62
N SER A 180 29.84 -13.80 9.65
CA SER A 180 30.91 -14.32 10.49
C SER A 180 32.12 -14.73 9.64
N GLU A 181 33.33 -14.55 10.17
CA GLU A 181 34.54 -15.02 9.49
C GLU A 181 34.47 -16.53 9.26
N GLN A 182 34.95 -16.96 8.10
CA GLN A 182 35.06 -18.38 7.80
C GLN A 182 36.22 -18.95 8.61
N SER A 183 35.93 -19.56 9.76
CA SER A 183 36.93 -20.35 10.49
C SER A 183 37.39 -21.49 9.58
N LEU A 184 38.66 -21.46 9.18
CA LEU A 184 39.33 -22.59 8.52
C LEU A 184 39.51 -23.76 9.51
#